data_AF-A0A3D8Q6A9-F1
#
_entry.id   AF-A0A3D8Q6A9-F1
#
_cell.length_a   1.000
_cell.length_b   1.000
_cell.length_c   1.000
_cell.angle_alpha   90.00
_cell.angle_beta   90.00
_cell.angle_gamma   90.00
#
_symmetry.space_group_name_H-M   'P 1'
#
loop_
_entity.id
_entity.type
_entity.pdbx_description
1 polymer ?
#
loop_
_entity_poly.entity_id
_entity_poly.type
_entity_poly.pdbx_seq_one_letter_code
_entity_poly.pdbx_strand_id
1 'polypeptide(L)'
;MAPSKLNEPPPSFTATGTSSEPYTGAPRNVEYINNINFASSLQPRSYEIRGTHPDSKILFTDVTILDSTGQEPYRGDVLIMGERIAEVGVVLNVDELKQDPNVRLSSSC
;
A
#
# COMPACT_ATOMS: atom_id res chain seq x y z
N MET A 1 38.26 21.87 -23.26
CA MET A 1 37.07 21.04 -23.58
C MET A 1 37.56 19.68 -24.04
N ALA A 2 37.03 18.59 -23.49
CA ALA A 2 37.44 17.24 -23.89
C ALA A 2 36.78 16.85 -25.22
N PRO A 3 37.48 16.15 -26.13
CA PRO A 3 36.91 15.72 -27.40
C PRO A 3 35.83 14.65 -27.19
N SER A 4 34.75 14.74 -27.97
CA SER A 4 33.67 13.76 -27.99
C SER A 4 34.17 12.41 -28.51
N LYS A 5 34.14 11.39 -27.66
CA LYS A 5 34.43 10.00 -28.04
C LYS A 5 33.26 9.41 -28.84
N LEU A 6 33.15 9.77 -30.11
CA LEU A 6 32.12 9.21 -31.02
C LEU A 6 32.49 7.84 -31.61
N ASN A 7 33.71 7.36 -31.35
CA ASN A 7 34.26 6.12 -31.93
C ASN A 7 34.57 5.05 -30.87
N GLU A 8 34.08 5.19 -29.63
CA GLU A 8 34.25 4.12 -28.64
C GLU A 8 33.25 3.01 -29.00
N PRO A 9 33.72 1.80 -29.35
CA PRO A 9 32.82 0.70 -29.63
C PRO A 9 31.94 0.49 -28.39
N PRO A 10 30.63 0.21 -28.58
CA PRO A 10 29.75 -0.03 -27.44
C PRO A 10 30.36 -1.13 -26.58
N PRO A 11 30.29 -1.02 -25.23
CA PRO A 11 30.77 -2.07 -24.36
C PRO A 11 30.17 -3.39 -24.82
N SER A 12 31.04 -4.37 -25.05
CA SER A 12 30.68 -5.71 -25.51
C SER A 12 30.01 -6.43 -24.34
N PHE A 13 28.74 -6.11 -24.08
CA PHE A 13 27.89 -6.98 -23.29
C PHE A 13 27.73 -8.26 -24.10
N THR A 14 28.47 -9.29 -23.74
CA THR A 14 28.18 -10.65 -24.19
C THR A 14 26.78 -10.96 -23.70
N ALA A 15 25.79 -10.69 -24.57
CA ALA A 15 24.46 -11.25 -24.44
C ALA A 15 24.63 -12.74 -24.74
N THR A 16 25.14 -13.49 -23.76
CA THR A 16 24.97 -14.92 -23.71
C THR A 16 23.47 -15.11 -23.64
N GLY A 17 22.86 -15.28 -24.83
CA GLY A 17 21.45 -15.60 -24.97
C GLY A 17 21.22 -16.83 -24.12
N THR A 18 20.65 -16.61 -22.94
CA THR A 18 20.28 -17.69 -22.05
C THR A 18 19.11 -18.34 -22.76
N SER A 19 19.35 -19.46 -23.45
CA SER A 19 18.27 -20.29 -23.97
C SER A 19 17.56 -20.91 -22.77
N SER A 20 16.73 -20.11 -22.09
CA SER A 20 15.82 -20.61 -21.08
C SER A 20 14.46 -20.69 -21.75
N GLU A 21 13.90 -21.89 -21.77
CA GLU A 21 12.48 -22.13 -22.02
C GLU A 21 11.61 -21.05 -21.36
N PRO A 22 10.53 -20.59 -22.01
CA PRO A 22 9.66 -19.56 -21.46
C PRO A 22 9.13 -20.01 -20.10
N TYR A 23 9.48 -19.24 -19.09
CA TYR A 23 9.14 -19.55 -17.71
C TYR A 23 7.62 -19.46 -17.52
N THR A 24 6.99 -20.60 -17.22
CA THR A 24 5.53 -20.72 -17.04
C THR A 24 5.20 -21.05 -15.58
N GLY A 25 5.74 -20.26 -14.64
CA GLY A 25 5.55 -20.46 -13.19
C GLY A 25 5.35 -19.15 -12.43
N ALA A 26 5.12 -19.24 -11.12
CA ALA A 26 5.00 -18.07 -10.24
C ALA A 26 6.29 -17.21 -10.28
N PRO A 27 6.26 -15.88 -10.15
CA PRO A 27 7.45 -15.06 -10.36
C PRO A 27 8.63 -15.54 -9.48
N ARG A 28 9.80 -15.79 -10.09
CA ARG A 28 10.95 -16.45 -9.45
C ARG A 28 11.51 -15.70 -8.24
N ASN A 29 11.15 -14.43 -8.07
CA ASN A 29 11.60 -13.54 -7.02
C ASN A 29 10.71 -13.55 -5.77
N VAL A 30 9.51 -14.15 -5.80
CA VAL A 30 8.54 -14.03 -4.69
C VAL A 30 9.07 -14.67 -3.41
N GLU A 31 9.56 -15.91 -3.47
CA GLU A 31 10.12 -16.58 -2.29
C GLU A 31 11.31 -15.83 -1.70
N TYR A 32 12.18 -15.30 -2.58
CA TYR A 32 13.33 -14.51 -2.14
C TYR A 32 12.88 -13.24 -1.42
N ILE A 33 11.95 -12.47 -2.01
CA ILE A 33 11.42 -11.22 -1.44
C ILE A 33 10.76 -11.47 -0.08
N ASN A 34 9.94 -12.51 0.03
CA ASN A 34 9.23 -12.84 1.27
C ASN A 34 10.17 -13.27 2.41
N ASN A 35 11.34 -13.83 2.07
CA ASN A 35 12.34 -14.28 3.04
C ASN A 35 13.35 -13.18 3.42
N ILE A 36 13.23 -11.94 2.90
CA ILE A 36 14.10 -10.84 3.28
C ILE A 36 13.75 -10.40 4.72
N ASN A 37 14.67 -10.63 5.64
CA ASN A 37 14.58 -10.10 6.99
C ASN A 37 15.19 -8.69 7.05
N PHE A 38 14.34 -7.66 7.04
CA PHE A 38 14.77 -6.28 7.19
C PHE A 38 15.13 -5.97 8.64
N ALA A 39 16.25 -5.28 8.85
CA ALA A 39 16.57 -4.71 10.16
C ALA A 39 15.44 -3.77 10.61
N SER A 40 15.19 -3.69 11.91
CA SER A 40 14.10 -2.87 12.48
C SER A 40 14.18 -1.39 12.10
N SER A 41 15.39 -0.86 11.90
CA SER A 41 15.61 0.52 11.45
C SER A 41 15.20 0.80 10.00
N LEU A 42 15.07 -0.26 9.19
CA LEU A 42 14.64 -0.18 7.79
C LEU A 42 13.14 -0.44 7.63
N GLN A 43 12.47 -0.84 8.71
CA GLN A 43 11.02 -1.00 8.71
C GLN A 43 10.33 0.34 8.96
N PRO A 44 9.13 0.55 8.41
CA PRO A 44 8.32 1.72 8.73
C PRO A 44 8.09 1.83 10.24
N ARG A 45 8.07 3.06 10.76
CA ARG A 45 7.71 3.29 12.16
C ARG A 45 6.26 2.87 12.38
N SER A 46 5.98 2.20 13.50
CA SER A 46 4.60 1.94 13.90
C SER A 46 3.97 3.26 14.34
N TYR A 47 2.89 3.65 13.67
CA TYR A 47 2.03 4.76 14.06
C TYR A 47 0.68 4.21 14.51
N GLU A 48 0.14 4.81 15.57
CA GLU A 48 -1.12 4.44 16.20
C GLU A 48 -1.97 5.71 16.41
N ILE A 49 -3.28 5.57 16.25
CA ILE A 49 -4.24 6.66 16.47
C ILE A 49 -4.43 6.85 17.97
N ARG A 50 -3.72 7.85 18.52
CA ARG A 50 -3.79 8.18 19.94
C ARG A 50 -5.22 8.55 20.37
N GLY A 51 -5.64 8.05 21.53
CA GLY A 51 -6.92 8.40 22.15
C GLY A 51 -8.11 7.54 21.70
N THR A 52 -7.86 6.52 20.88
CA THR A 52 -8.84 5.46 20.57
C THR A 52 -8.60 4.27 21.50
N HIS A 53 -9.65 3.58 21.92
CA HIS A 53 -9.52 2.34 22.70
C HIS A 53 -9.22 1.18 21.74
N PRO A 54 -8.37 0.19 22.07
CA PRO A 54 -8.00 -0.90 21.16
C PRO A 54 -9.20 -1.69 20.60
N ASP A 55 -10.29 -1.80 21.38
CA ASP A 55 -11.52 -2.49 20.96
C ASP A 55 -12.58 -1.55 20.33
N SER A 56 -12.28 -0.27 20.16
CA SER A 56 -13.25 0.68 19.59
C SER A 56 -13.40 0.51 18.08
N LYS A 57 -14.63 0.70 17.58
CA LYS A 57 -14.92 0.77 16.15
C LYS A 57 -15.47 2.14 15.82
N ILE A 58 -14.90 2.79 14.83
CA ILE A 58 -15.32 4.12 14.36
C ILE A 58 -15.52 4.02 12.87
N LEU A 59 -16.69 4.46 12.40
CA LEU A 59 -17.04 4.49 10.98
C LEU A 59 -17.30 5.94 10.57
N PHE A 60 -16.44 6.46 9.72
CA PHE A 60 -16.69 7.69 8.99
C PHE A 60 -17.51 7.37 7.76
N THR A 61 -18.65 8.01 7.62
CA THR A 61 -19.56 7.76 6.49
C THR A 61 -19.67 8.98 5.60
N ASP A 62 -19.70 8.75 4.29
CA ASP A 62 -19.92 9.76 3.26
C ASP A 62 -18.95 10.95 3.41
N VAL A 63 -17.65 10.62 3.46
CA VAL A 63 -16.55 11.59 3.57
C VAL A 63 -15.83 11.74 2.24
N THR A 64 -15.22 12.91 2.02
CA THR A 64 -14.32 13.14 0.88
C THR A 64 -12.90 12.72 1.27
N ILE A 65 -12.39 11.69 0.61
CA ILE A 65 -11.10 11.06 0.88
C ILE A 65 -10.03 11.71 -0.01
N LEU A 66 -8.93 12.09 0.63
CA LEU A 66 -7.72 12.58 0.01
C LEU A 66 -6.61 11.56 0.29
N ASP A 67 -6.02 10.99 -0.75
CA ASP A 67 -4.92 10.04 -0.60
C ASP A 67 -3.64 10.50 -1.33
N SER A 68 -2.53 9.81 -1.07
CA SER A 68 -1.23 10.14 -1.66
C SER A 68 -0.98 9.45 -3.01
N THR A 69 -2.01 8.90 -3.65
CA THR A 69 -1.86 8.26 -4.97
C THR A 69 -1.80 9.27 -6.11
N GLY A 70 -2.19 10.52 -5.84
CA GLY A 70 -2.29 11.58 -6.84
C GLY A 70 -3.58 11.56 -7.64
N GLN A 71 -4.54 10.70 -7.28
CA GLN A 71 -5.89 10.74 -7.82
C GLN A 71 -6.70 11.92 -7.26
N GLU A 72 -7.76 12.28 -7.97
CA GLU A 72 -8.71 13.30 -7.51
C GLU A 72 -9.43 12.84 -6.22
N PRO A 73 -9.84 13.78 -5.34
CA PRO A 73 -10.59 13.45 -4.14
C PRO A 73 -11.88 12.71 -4.48
N TYR A 74 -12.19 11.63 -3.75
CA TYR A 74 -13.37 10.80 -4.00
C TYR A 74 -14.20 10.60 -2.75
N ARG A 75 -15.49 10.26 -2.92
CA ARG A 75 -16.39 9.97 -1.81
C ARG A 75 -16.27 8.52 -1.37
N GLY A 76 -16.30 8.29 -0.07
CA GLY A 76 -16.31 6.94 0.49
C GLY A 76 -16.46 6.94 1.99
N ASP A 77 -16.30 5.75 2.57
CA ASP A 77 -16.37 5.49 3.99
C ASP A 77 -14.99 5.09 4.51
N VAL A 78 -14.74 5.30 5.81
CA VAL A 78 -13.49 4.90 6.46
C VAL A 78 -13.79 4.19 7.75
N LEU A 79 -13.35 2.93 7.85
CA LEU A 79 -13.47 2.11 9.05
C LEU A 79 -12.16 2.14 9.83
N ILE A 80 -12.25 2.50 11.10
CA ILE A 80 -11.15 2.44 12.06
C ILE A 80 -11.50 1.40 13.10
N MET A 81 -10.55 0.50 13.36
CA MET A 81 -10.62 -0.50 14.42
C MET A 81 -9.44 -0.31 15.37
N GLY A 82 -9.76 -0.11 16.63
CA GLY A 82 -8.77 0.24 17.64
C GLY A 82 -8.01 1.50 17.23
N GLU A 83 -6.70 1.34 17.12
CA GLU A 83 -5.76 2.42 16.84
C GLU A 83 -5.31 2.48 15.37
N ARG A 84 -6.00 1.79 14.46
CA ARG A 84 -5.60 1.64 13.05
C ARG A 84 -6.76 1.81 12.08
N ILE A 85 -6.44 2.37 10.91
CA ILE A 85 -7.36 2.39 9.76
C ILE A 85 -7.41 0.97 9.21
N ALA A 86 -8.61 0.40 9.14
CA ALA A 86 -8.85 -0.95 8.64
C ALA A 86 -9.24 -0.95 7.17
N GLU A 87 -10.19 -0.09 6.78
CA GLU A 87 -10.71 -0.01 5.43
C GLU A 87 -10.96 1.46 5.03
N VAL A 88 -10.73 1.77 3.75
CA VAL A 88 -10.85 3.12 3.17
C VAL A 88 -11.57 3.02 1.82
N GLY A 89 -12.52 3.92 1.58
CA GLY A 89 -13.25 4.00 0.32
C GLY A 89 -14.53 3.15 0.36
N VAL A 90 -14.43 1.90 -0.10
CA VAL A 90 -15.56 0.96 -0.09
C VAL A 90 -15.39 0.03 1.12
N VAL A 91 -16.10 0.34 2.20
CA VAL A 91 -16.14 -0.50 3.40
C VAL A 91 -17.17 -1.62 3.19
N LEU A 92 -16.84 -2.86 3.59
CA LEU A 92 -17.80 -3.96 3.50
C LEU A 92 -18.82 -3.89 4.64
N ASN A 93 -20.07 -4.30 4.37
CA ASN A 93 -21.16 -4.38 5.37
C ASN A 93 -21.46 -3.08 6.13
N VAL A 94 -21.34 -1.93 5.45
CA VAL A 94 -21.60 -0.59 6.03
C VAL A 94 -22.95 -0.51 6.73
N ASP A 95 -24.00 -1.10 6.16
CA ASP A 95 -25.34 -1.02 6.72
C ASP A 95 -25.46 -1.80 8.05
N GLU A 96 -24.75 -2.93 8.18
CA GLU A 96 -24.67 -3.68 9.44
C GLU A 96 -23.87 -2.88 10.47
N LEU A 97 -22.75 -2.29 10.06
CA LEU A 97 -21.90 -1.46 10.92
C LEU A 97 -22.62 -0.20 11.41
N LYS A 98 -23.53 0.37 10.60
CA LYS A 98 -24.39 1.50 11.01
C LYS A 98 -25.42 1.13 12.06
N GLN A 99 -25.83 -0.13 12.13
CA GLN A 99 -26.80 -0.62 13.10
C GLN A 99 -26.15 -1.12 14.40
N ASP A 100 -24.84 -1.40 14.40
CA ASP A 100 -24.11 -1.86 15.58
C ASP A 100 -23.96 -0.74 16.62
N PRO A 101 -24.49 -0.88 17.84
CA PRO A 101 -24.38 0.14 18.89
C PRO A 101 -22.95 0.36 19.39
N ASN A 102 -22.02 -0.56 19.10
CA ASN A 102 -20.61 -0.42 19.48
C ASN A 102 -19.80 0.38 18.46
N VAL A 103 -20.37 0.68 17.29
CA VAL A 103 -19.73 1.48 16.25
C VAL A 103 -20.08 2.95 16.46
N ARG A 104 -19.05 3.79 16.60
CA ARG A 104 -19.24 5.23 16.62
C ARG A 104 -19.35 5.76 15.20
N LEU A 105 -20.49 6.33 14.87
CA LEU A 105 -20.73 6.97 13.58
C LEU A 105 -20.28 8.42 13.61
N SER A 106 -19.51 8.81 12.59
CA SER A 106 -19.18 10.21 12.33
C SER A 106 -19.53 10.53 10.88
N SER A 107 -20.62 11.26 10.71
CA SER A 107 -21.10 11.73 9.41
C SER A 107 -20.73 13.20 9.21
N SER A 108 -20.44 13.59 7.97
CA SER A 108 -20.35 15.02 7.61
C SER A 108 -21.72 15.67 7.77
N CYS A 109 -21.80 16.74 8.56
CA CYS A 109 -22.94 17.68 8.52
C CYS A 109 -22.92 18.49 7.21
#